data_AF-A0A831YEH0-F1
#
_entry.id   AF-A0A831YEH0-F1
#
_cell.length_a   1.000
_cell.length_b   1.000
_cell.length_c   1.000
_cell.angle_alpha   90.00
_cell.angle_beta   90.00
_cell.angle_gamma   90.00
#
_symmetry.space_group_name_H-M   'P 1'
#
loop_
_entity.id
_entity.type
_entity.pdbx_description
1 polymer ?
#
loop_
_entity_poly.entity_id
_entity_poly.type
_entity_poly.pdbx_seq_one_letter_code
_entity_poly.pdbx_strand_id
1 'polypeptide(L)'
;MAVRRVLIRGLEAGSAYLAYLLRESGVEVDIQTANPADPVLDVPPFEPLFTLDFIKDVLAVRIVQQPSGGYDVVVDSCDVFNFDEAKRALAGDKPVYVVGDSWLSASLSLYRSLPVPDVDIDLPAERADQFAEVSVKYRPYVGGSYTLCGSFRDAWGGCLYTPMRALERVFAAADVYASIMGLEAPGRRLKLEYAVGRERLYAAFGCRPEGKVSKINLGGLQVWMYGEEGAPRYVFVQGRPEHAPWVFAMYNLARATNAAFLYDLSLGGRGAFNLAYVGHLFREMRK
;
A
#
# COMPACT_ATOMS: atom_id res chain seq x y z
N MET A 1 9.51 -29.73 -1.66
CA MET A 1 8.46 -30.25 -0.74
C MET A 1 7.27 -29.32 -0.85
N ALA A 2 6.03 -29.82 -0.86
CA ALA A 2 4.85 -28.96 -0.85
C ALA A 2 4.71 -28.32 0.53
N VAL A 3 4.52 -27.01 0.60
CA VAL A 3 4.31 -26.26 1.85
C VAL A 3 2.99 -26.70 2.46
N ARG A 4 3.01 -27.10 3.74
CA ARG A 4 1.83 -27.61 4.46
C ARG A 4 1.46 -26.75 5.64
N ARG A 5 2.41 -26.12 6.31
CA ARG A 5 2.14 -25.29 7.49
C ARG A 5 2.98 -24.01 7.51
N VAL A 6 2.30 -22.88 7.65
CA VAL A 6 2.89 -21.53 7.64
C VAL A 6 2.57 -20.81 8.94
N LEU A 7 3.58 -20.15 9.51
CA LEU A 7 3.42 -19.20 10.59
C LEU A 7 3.46 -17.78 10.03
N ILE A 8 2.43 -16.97 10.28
CA ILE A 8 2.44 -15.53 10.02
C ILE A 8 2.59 -14.81 11.37
N ARG A 9 3.54 -13.87 11.47
CA ARG A 9 3.78 -13.11 12.69
C ARG A 9 3.37 -11.65 12.49
N GLY A 10 2.36 -11.21 13.23
CA GLY A 10 1.70 -9.91 13.08
C GLY A 10 0.39 -10.02 12.31
N LEU A 11 -0.62 -9.25 12.75
CA LEU A 11 -1.94 -9.19 12.14
C LEU A 11 -2.24 -7.78 11.62
N GLU A 12 -2.03 -7.60 10.32
CA GLU A 12 -2.46 -6.45 9.53
C GLU A 12 -3.13 -6.92 8.22
N ALA A 13 -3.61 -6.00 7.39
CA ALA A 13 -4.39 -6.34 6.19
C ALA A 13 -3.66 -7.30 5.21
N GLY A 14 -2.36 -7.12 5.00
CA GLY A 14 -1.54 -8.02 4.20
C GLY A 14 -1.45 -9.43 4.80
N SER A 15 -1.18 -9.56 6.11
CA SER A 15 -1.20 -10.83 6.83
C SER A 15 -2.54 -11.56 6.70
N ALA A 16 -3.64 -10.82 6.84
CA ALA A 16 -4.99 -11.37 6.73
C ALA A 16 -5.27 -11.89 5.32
N TYR A 17 -4.85 -11.14 4.30
CA TYR A 17 -4.95 -11.55 2.90
C TYR A 17 -4.07 -12.76 2.57
N LEU A 18 -2.85 -12.80 3.08
CA LEU A 18 -1.97 -13.95 2.93
C LEU A 18 -2.58 -15.22 3.56
N ALA A 19 -3.14 -15.09 4.78
CA ALA A 19 -3.80 -16.19 5.44
C ALA A 19 -4.97 -16.73 4.59
N TYR A 20 -5.79 -15.85 4.03
CA TYR A 20 -6.86 -16.24 3.10
C TYR A 20 -6.32 -17.05 1.92
N LEU A 21 -5.34 -16.53 1.17
CA LEU A 21 -4.78 -17.22 -0.01
C LEU A 21 -4.19 -18.60 0.32
N LEU A 22 -3.48 -18.71 1.44
CA LEU A 22 -2.88 -19.96 1.91
C LEU A 22 -3.96 -20.97 2.34
N ARG A 23 -4.99 -20.54 3.06
CA ARG A 23 -6.09 -21.41 3.50
C ARG A 23 -6.92 -21.93 2.34
N GLU A 24 -7.23 -21.07 1.36
CA GLU A 24 -7.88 -21.48 0.10
C GLU A 24 -7.07 -22.53 -0.67
N SER A 25 -5.75 -22.55 -0.46
CA SER A 25 -4.82 -23.51 -1.09
C SER A 25 -4.59 -24.78 -0.25
N GLY A 26 -5.31 -24.95 0.86
CA GLY A 26 -5.20 -26.12 1.73
C GLY A 26 -3.99 -26.11 2.67
N VAL A 27 -3.29 -24.99 2.82
CA VAL A 27 -2.15 -24.84 3.75
C VAL A 27 -2.67 -24.58 5.15
N GLU A 28 -2.09 -25.19 6.19
CA GLU A 28 -2.37 -24.85 7.58
C GLU A 28 -1.70 -23.51 7.94
N VAL A 29 -2.45 -22.62 8.59
CA VAL A 29 -1.95 -21.29 8.95
C VAL A 29 -2.15 -21.02 10.43
N ASP A 30 -1.06 -20.62 11.08
CA ASP A 30 -1.09 -20.07 12.43
C ASP A 30 -0.68 -18.59 12.37
N ILE A 31 -1.37 -17.72 13.11
CA ILE A 31 -1.01 -16.32 13.26
C ILE A 31 -0.55 -16.06 14.69
N GLN A 32 0.69 -15.62 14.84
CA GLN A 32 1.21 -15.08 16.10
C GLN A 32 1.00 -13.57 16.10
N THR A 33 0.18 -13.05 17.01
CA THR A 33 -0.08 -11.61 17.14
C THR A 33 -0.18 -11.19 18.61
N ALA A 34 0.35 -10.01 18.92
CA ALA A 34 0.15 -9.34 20.19
C ALA A 34 -1.11 -8.45 20.20
N ASN A 35 -1.79 -8.28 19.06
CA ASN A 35 -3.02 -7.51 18.92
C ASN A 35 -4.07 -8.28 18.08
N PRO A 36 -4.84 -9.21 18.68
CA PRO A 36 -5.87 -9.95 17.97
C PRO A 36 -7.10 -9.05 17.75
N ALA A 37 -7.02 -8.16 16.76
CA ALA A 37 -8.08 -7.24 16.35
C ALA A 37 -8.33 -7.34 14.84
N ASP A 38 -9.44 -6.74 14.39
CA ASP A 38 -9.80 -6.70 12.98
C ASP A 38 -8.72 -5.97 12.15
N PRO A 39 -8.13 -6.60 11.12
CA PRO A 39 -7.17 -5.97 10.22
C PRO A 39 -7.86 -4.94 9.31
N VAL A 40 -7.72 -3.67 9.66
CA VAL A 40 -8.38 -2.54 8.98
C VAL A 40 -7.66 -2.14 7.69
N LEU A 41 -8.43 -1.81 6.65
CA LEU A 41 -7.94 -1.10 5.48
C LEU A 41 -7.79 0.40 5.77
N ASP A 42 -6.70 0.98 5.31
CA ASP A 42 -6.41 2.41 5.40
C ASP A 42 -6.99 3.22 4.21
N VAL A 43 -8.13 2.77 3.68
CA VAL A 43 -8.91 3.42 2.63
C VAL A 43 -10.35 3.60 3.14
N PRO A 44 -10.97 4.78 3.00
CA PRO A 44 -12.34 4.98 3.44
C PRO A 44 -13.32 4.00 2.77
N PRO A 45 -14.32 3.46 3.50
CA PRO A 45 -14.74 3.83 4.86
C PRO A 45 -13.91 3.27 6.03
N PHE A 46 -12.69 2.76 5.79
CA PHE A 46 -11.77 2.21 6.81
C PHE A 46 -12.32 0.95 7.49
N GLU A 47 -12.92 0.07 6.71
CA GLU A 47 -13.49 -1.18 7.20
C GLU A 47 -12.41 -2.28 7.33
N PRO A 48 -12.65 -3.30 8.17
CA PRO A 48 -11.86 -4.53 8.16
C PRO A 48 -11.78 -5.13 6.76
N LEU A 49 -10.60 -5.59 6.35
CA LEU A 49 -10.48 -6.43 5.16
C LEU A 49 -11.20 -7.77 5.38
N PHE A 50 -10.93 -8.36 6.54
CA PHE A 50 -11.63 -9.53 7.08
C PHE A 50 -11.84 -9.29 8.56
N THR A 51 -12.97 -9.73 9.11
CA THR A 51 -13.14 -9.74 10.57
C THR A 51 -12.27 -10.83 11.20
N LEU A 52 -11.90 -10.64 12.47
CA LEU A 52 -11.15 -11.63 13.21
C LEU A 52 -11.91 -12.96 13.33
N ASP A 53 -13.25 -12.89 13.46
CA ASP A 53 -14.12 -14.06 13.49
C ASP A 53 -14.11 -14.80 12.15
N PHE A 54 -14.12 -14.08 11.02
CA PHE A 54 -13.96 -14.72 9.72
C PHE A 54 -12.61 -15.46 9.60
N ILE A 55 -11.52 -14.83 10.06
CA ILE A 55 -10.19 -15.43 10.06
C ILE A 55 -10.14 -16.70 10.93
N LYS A 56 -10.73 -16.66 12.13
CA LYS A 56 -10.71 -17.78 13.08
C LYS A 56 -11.67 -18.89 12.68
N ASP A 57 -12.91 -18.55 12.37
CA ASP A 57 -14.01 -19.50 12.33
C ASP A 57 -14.29 -20.00 10.91
N VAL A 58 -14.13 -19.13 9.90
CA VAL A 58 -14.35 -19.49 8.49
C VAL A 58 -13.06 -19.99 7.86
N LEU A 59 -11.99 -19.22 7.96
CA LEU A 59 -10.70 -19.65 7.43
C LEU A 59 -10.04 -20.72 8.31
N ALA A 60 -10.52 -20.97 9.54
CA ALA A 60 -9.94 -21.92 10.48
C ALA A 60 -8.44 -21.64 10.77
N VAL A 61 -8.05 -20.36 10.81
CA VAL A 61 -6.69 -19.93 11.15
C VAL A 61 -6.52 -19.90 12.67
N ARG A 62 -5.46 -20.52 13.18
CA ARG A 62 -5.19 -20.56 14.62
C ARG A 62 -4.47 -19.29 15.06
N ILE A 63 -5.07 -18.51 15.96
CA ILE A 63 -4.37 -17.39 16.62
C ILE A 63 -3.60 -17.93 17.83
N VAL A 64 -2.27 -17.80 17.81
CA VAL A 64 -1.37 -18.40 18.80
C VAL A 64 -0.53 -17.33 19.51
N GLN A 65 -0.31 -17.49 20.82
CA GLN A 65 0.64 -16.64 21.55
C GLN A 65 2.07 -17.17 21.47
N GLN A 66 2.22 -18.49 21.54
CA GLN A 66 3.49 -19.21 21.45
C GLN A 66 3.37 -20.29 20.37
N PRO A 67 4.02 -20.09 19.20
CA PRO A 67 4.04 -21.09 18.14
C PRO A 67 4.66 -22.40 18.63
N SER A 68 4.02 -23.54 18.34
CA SER A 68 4.55 -24.86 18.69
C SER A 68 4.62 -25.79 17.46
N GLY A 69 5.61 -26.69 17.47
CA GLY A 69 5.93 -27.58 16.35
C GLY A 69 6.77 -26.91 15.26
N GLY A 70 6.98 -27.62 14.15
CA GLY A 70 7.68 -27.11 12.97
C GLY A 70 6.75 -26.37 12.00
N TYR A 71 7.29 -25.34 11.36
CA TYR A 71 6.66 -24.61 10.25
C TYR A 71 7.56 -24.71 9.03
N ASP A 72 6.97 -24.90 7.86
CA ASP A 72 7.72 -24.95 6.60
C ASP A 72 8.20 -23.55 6.21
N VAL A 73 7.39 -22.53 6.51
CA VAL A 73 7.66 -21.13 6.23
C VAL A 73 7.20 -20.26 7.40
N VAL A 74 8.00 -19.24 7.70
CA VAL A 74 7.63 -18.15 8.61
C VAL A 74 7.58 -16.84 7.82
N VAL A 75 6.46 -16.13 7.91
CA VAL A 75 6.27 -14.83 7.28
C VAL A 75 6.13 -13.75 8.34
N ASP A 76 6.97 -12.74 8.27
CA ASP A 76 6.94 -11.61 9.19
C ASP A 76 6.11 -10.46 8.66
N SER A 77 5.32 -9.89 9.53
CA SER A 77 4.59 -8.66 9.28
C SER A 77 4.69 -7.78 10.52
N CYS A 78 3.63 -7.08 10.87
CA CYS A 78 3.55 -6.21 12.02
C CYS A 78 2.16 -6.24 12.64
N ASP A 79 2.10 -5.97 13.95
CA ASP A 79 0.84 -5.61 14.61
C ASP A 79 0.65 -4.10 14.56
N VAL A 80 -0.59 -3.67 14.29
CA VAL A 80 -0.97 -2.26 14.28
C VAL A 80 -1.78 -1.96 15.54
N PHE A 81 -1.33 -1.02 16.36
CA PHE A 81 -2.00 -0.59 17.58
C PHE A 81 -2.59 0.81 17.42
N ASN A 82 -3.64 1.11 18.19
CA ASN A 82 -4.31 2.41 18.28
C ASN A 82 -4.99 2.89 16.98
N PHE A 83 -5.24 2.01 16.01
CA PHE A 83 -5.97 2.40 14.81
C PHE A 83 -7.41 2.84 15.13
N ASP A 84 -8.04 2.26 16.16
CA ASP A 84 -9.36 2.68 16.64
C ASP A 84 -9.36 4.09 17.24
N GLU A 85 -8.23 4.57 17.76
CA GLU A 85 -8.10 5.95 18.20
C GLU A 85 -8.11 6.91 16.99
N ALA A 86 -7.40 6.55 15.91
CA ALA A 86 -7.46 7.28 14.66
C ALA A 86 -8.88 7.27 14.04
N LYS A 87 -9.59 6.14 14.12
CA LYS A 87 -11.01 6.06 13.73
C LYS A 87 -11.91 6.94 14.60
N ARG A 88 -11.74 6.93 15.91
CA ARG A 88 -12.53 7.80 16.82
C ARG A 88 -12.25 9.27 16.57
N ALA A 89 -11.02 9.65 16.20
CA ALA A 89 -10.68 11.01 15.82
C ALA A 89 -11.45 11.49 14.56
N LEU A 90 -11.91 10.58 13.69
CA LEU A 90 -12.78 10.92 12.54
C LEU A 90 -14.15 11.48 12.96
N ALA A 91 -14.59 11.26 14.20
CA ALA A 91 -15.82 11.82 14.72
C ALA A 91 -15.70 13.31 15.09
N GLY A 92 -14.48 13.85 15.16
CA GLY A 92 -14.22 15.26 15.45
C GLY A 92 -14.32 16.16 14.23
N ASP A 93 -14.26 17.48 14.51
CA ASP A 93 -14.41 18.54 13.50
C ASP A 93 -13.06 19.14 13.06
N LYS A 94 -11.95 18.56 13.55
CA LYS A 94 -10.59 19.05 13.32
C LYS A 94 -9.83 18.08 12.40
N PRO A 95 -8.92 18.58 11.55
CA PRO A 95 -7.94 17.75 10.87
C PRO A 95 -7.17 16.87 11.87
N VAL A 96 -6.82 15.66 11.45
CA VAL A 96 -6.11 14.69 12.29
C VAL A 96 -4.73 14.44 11.71
N TYR A 97 -3.70 14.66 12.51
CA TYR A 97 -2.34 14.27 12.21
C TYR A 97 -2.02 12.93 12.86
N VAL A 98 -1.81 11.91 12.04
CA VAL A 98 -1.26 10.62 12.46
C VAL A 98 0.26 10.75 12.47
N VAL A 99 0.84 10.76 13.67
CA VAL A 99 2.28 10.97 13.86
C VAL A 99 3.08 9.92 13.08
N GLY A 100 3.94 10.39 12.17
CA GLY A 100 4.78 9.54 11.32
C GLY A 100 4.06 8.94 10.11
N ASP A 101 2.83 9.37 9.82
CA ASP A 101 2.02 8.86 8.72
C ASP A 101 1.14 9.94 8.06
N SER A 102 1.80 10.82 7.33
CA SER A 102 1.20 12.04 6.77
C SER A 102 0.26 11.75 5.61
N TRP A 103 0.41 10.61 4.93
CA TRP A 103 -0.52 10.14 3.89
C TRP A 103 -1.83 9.59 4.48
N LEU A 104 -1.76 8.86 5.61
CA LEU A 104 -2.97 8.49 6.34
C LEU A 104 -3.70 9.73 6.87
N SER A 105 -2.95 10.69 7.42
CA SER A 105 -3.49 11.99 7.86
C SER A 105 -4.27 12.69 6.76
N ALA A 106 -3.70 12.75 5.55
CA ALA A 106 -4.36 13.31 4.38
C ALA A 106 -5.64 12.52 4.00
N SER A 107 -5.62 11.19 4.06
CA SER A 107 -6.83 10.36 3.80
C SER A 107 -7.96 10.70 4.76
N LEU A 108 -7.67 10.77 6.06
CA LEU A 108 -8.65 11.06 7.11
C LEU A 108 -9.27 12.46 6.90
N SER A 109 -8.45 13.48 6.64
CA SER A 109 -8.92 14.84 6.35
C SER A 109 -9.77 14.92 5.08
N LEU A 110 -9.27 14.39 3.97
CA LEU A 110 -9.97 14.46 2.67
C LEU A 110 -11.28 13.67 2.67
N TYR A 111 -11.38 12.60 3.46
CA TYR A 111 -12.63 11.87 3.63
C TYR A 111 -13.70 12.70 4.36
N ARG A 112 -13.30 13.67 5.17
CA ARG A 112 -14.19 14.61 5.87
C ARG A 112 -14.35 15.94 5.14
N SER A 113 -13.74 16.10 3.96
CA SER A 113 -13.64 17.37 3.25
C SER A 113 -13.02 18.48 4.13
N LEU A 114 -12.09 18.10 5.01
CA LEU A 114 -11.32 19.02 5.84
C LEU A 114 -9.97 19.35 5.18
N PRO A 115 -9.34 20.48 5.54
CA PRO A 115 -7.95 20.75 5.18
C PRO A 115 -7.01 19.64 5.66
N VAL A 116 -5.92 19.43 4.92
CA VAL A 116 -4.85 18.50 5.29
C VAL A 116 -3.95 19.18 6.33
N PRO A 117 -3.49 18.49 7.38
CA PRO A 117 -2.52 19.05 8.32
C PRO A 117 -1.28 19.60 7.59
N ASP A 118 -0.80 20.77 8.01
CA ASP A 118 0.43 21.36 7.48
C ASP A 118 1.66 20.67 8.08
N VAL A 119 1.90 19.44 7.61
CA VAL A 119 2.99 18.55 8.04
C VAL A 119 3.86 18.16 6.83
N ASP A 120 4.81 17.25 7.03
CA ASP A 120 5.86 16.77 6.12
C ASP A 120 5.37 16.01 4.85
N ILE A 121 4.22 16.39 4.29
CA ILE A 121 3.71 15.91 3.00
C ILE A 121 3.40 17.10 2.09
N ASP A 122 3.80 17.04 0.83
CA ASP A 122 3.47 18.05 -0.19
C ASP A 122 2.33 17.58 -1.10
N LEU A 123 1.08 17.86 -0.69
CA LEU A 123 -0.12 17.67 -1.51
C LEU A 123 -0.71 19.02 -1.93
N PRO A 124 -1.23 19.15 -3.16
CA PRO A 124 -1.95 20.34 -3.61
C PRO A 124 -3.38 20.34 -3.03
N ALA A 125 -3.46 20.51 -1.71
CA ALA A 125 -4.68 20.57 -0.90
C ALA A 125 -4.62 21.77 0.06
N GLU A 126 -5.79 22.20 0.54
CA GLU A 126 -5.87 23.22 1.59
C GLU A 126 -5.16 22.73 2.85
N ARG A 127 -4.46 23.63 3.54
CA ARG A 127 -3.63 23.33 4.71
C ARG A 127 -4.22 23.92 5.98
N ALA A 128 -4.03 23.22 7.09
CA ALA A 128 -4.36 23.69 8.43
C ALA A 128 -3.18 23.55 9.39
N ASP A 129 -2.91 24.61 10.13
CA ASP A 129 -1.91 24.70 11.20
C ASP A 129 -2.43 24.15 12.55
N GLN A 130 -3.75 24.00 12.69
CA GLN A 130 -4.40 23.42 13.85
C GLN A 130 -4.97 22.04 13.53
N PHE A 131 -4.51 21.03 14.27
CA PHE A 131 -4.92 19.64 14.11
C PHE A 131 -4.87 18.89 15.45
N ALA A 132 -5.60 17.79 15.53
CA ALA A 132 -5.49 16.83 16.62
C ALA A 132 -4.44 15.77 16.28
N GLU A 133 -3.55 15.47 17.22
CA GLU A 133 -2.53 14.43 17.03
C GLU A 133 -3.02 13.08 17.54
N VAL A 134 -2.76 12.03 16.75
CA VAL A 134 -2.96 10.63 17.15
C VAL A 134 -1.73 9.82 16.77
N SER A 135 -1.44 8.76 17.53
CA SER A 135 -0.28 7.90 17.27
C SER A 135 -0.74 6.48 16.97
N VAL A 136 -0.53 6.04 15.72
CA VAL A 136 -0.62 4.64 15.32
C VAL A 136 0.75 4.00 15.47
N LYS A 137 0.83 2.86 16.16
CA LYS A 137 2.09 2.16 16.41
C LYS A 137 2.15 0.86 15.63
N TYR A 138 3.24 0.67 14.90
CA TYR A 138 3.54 -0.58 14.19
C TYR A 138 4.59 -1.35 14.98
N ARG A 139 4.29 -2.59 15.36
CA ARG A 139 5.24 -3.49 16.01
C ARG A 139 5.70 -4.55 15.03
N PRO A 140 6.86 -4.40 14.37
CA PRO A 140 7.34 -5.36 13.40
C PRO A 140 7.88 -6.64 14.04
N TYR A 141 7.71 -7.76 13.34
CA TYR A 141 8.39 -9.02 13.60
C TYR A 141 9.58 -9.17 12.64
N VAL A 142 10.61 -9.91 13.07
CA VAL A 142 11.86 -10.09 12.30
C VAL A 142 12.41 -11.52 12.41
N GLY A 143 13.12 -11.97 11.37
CA GLY A 143 13.80 -13.28 11.31
C GLY A 143 13.06 -14.38 10.54
N GLY A 144 11.92 -14.09 9.92
CA GLY A 144 11.17 -15.00 9.05
C GLY A 144 11.78 -15.12 7.66
N SER A 145 11.30 -16.10 6.89
CA SER A 145 11.71 -16.36 5.51
C SER A 145 11.24 -15.28 4.54
N TYR A 146 10.08 -14.67 4.83
CA TYR A 146 9.50 -13.57 4.07
C TYR A 146 9.08 -12.44 5.00
N THR A 147 8.90 -11.23 4.46
CA THR A 147 8.43 -10.09 5.23
C THR A 147 7.45 -9.21 4.45
N LEU A 148 6.45 -8.66 5.14
CA LEU A 148 5.43 -7.72 4.65
C LEU A 148 5.62 -6.31 5.25
N CYS A 149 6.10 -6.20 6.49
CA CYS A 149 6.39 -4.91 7.16
C CYS A 149 7.91 -4.65 7.33
N GLY A 150 8.75 -5.30 6.53
CA GLY A 150 10.20 -5.12 6.57
C GLY A 150 10.68 -3.81 5.94
N SER A 151 12.00 -3.62 5.92
CA SER A 151 12.65 -2.54 5.17
C SER A 151 12.99 -3.04 3.76
N PHE A 152 12.41 -2.41 2.75
CA PHE A 152 12.61 -2.78 1.35
C PHE A 152 13.36 -1.68 0.61
N ARG A 153 14.05 -2.09 -0.45
CA ARG A 153 14.63 -1.17 -1.42
C ARG A 153 13.61 -0.90 -2.52
N ASP A 154 13.24 0.36 -2.69
CA ASP A 154 12.36 0.80 -3.76
C ASP A 154 12.93 0.46 -5.14
N ALA A 155 12.10 -0.13 -6.00
CA ALA A 155 12.51 -0.69 -7.28
C ALA A 155 12.84 0.36 -8.36
N TRP A 156 12.56 1.63 -8.10
CA TRP A 156 12.87 2.73 -9.02
C TRP A 156 13.95 3.65 -8.45
N GLY A 157 13.67 4.30 -7.31
CA GLY A 157 14.57 5.25 -6.66
C GLY A 157 15.65 4.58 -5.79
N GLY A 158 15.52 3.29 -5.47
CA GLY A 158 16.52 2.57 -4.69
C GLY A 158 16.60 2.97 -3.22
N CYS A 159 15.71 3.83 -2.73
CA CYS A 159 15.69 4.23 -1.33
C CYS A 159 15.17 3.10 -0.44
N LEU A 160 15.60 3.08 0.83
CA LEU A 160 15.03 2.17 1.83
C LEU A 160 13.72 2.75 2.36
N TYR A 161 12.70 1.91 2.47
CA TYR A 161 11.40 2.30 3.01
C TYR A 161 10.72 1.12 3.70
N THR A 162 9.81 1.43 4.63
CA THR A 162 8.91 0.46 5.26
C THR A 162 7.49 0.68 4.70
N PRO A 163 6.77 -0.35 4.24
CA PRO A 163 5.42 -0.19 3.74
C PRO A 163 4.49 0.24 4.87
N MET A 164 3.88 1.41 4.71
CA MET A 164 2.91 1.95 5.66
C MET A 164 1.47 1.70 5.21
N ARG A 165 1.24 1.54 3.90
CA ARG A 165 -0.09 1.40 3.30
C ARG A 165 -0.62 -0.02 3.35
N ALA A 166 -1.90 -0.20 3.68
CA ALA A 166 -2.51 -1.52 3.74
C ALA A 166 -2.56 -2.20 2.35
N LEU A 167 -2.92 -1.46 1.30
CA LEU A 167 -2.96 -2.01 -0.06
C LEU A 167 -1.58 -2.46 -0.55
N GLU A 168 -0.51 -1.74 -0.20
CA GLU A 168 0.86 -2.17 -0.54
C GLU A 168 1.18 -3.53 0.08
N ARG A 169 0.79 -3.74 1.34
CA ARG A 169 1.01 -5.00 2.06
C ARG A 169 0.13 -6.13 1.52
N VAL A 170 -1.09 -5.83 1.07
CA VAL A 170 -1.97 -6.80 0.38
C VAL A 170 -1.35 -7.26 -0.94
N PHE A 171 -0.82 -6.33 -1.75
CA PHE A 171 -0.10 -6.70 -2.97
C PHE A 171 1.18 -7.47 -2.67
N ALA A 172 1.91 -7.08 -1.63
CA ALA A 172 3.08 -7.80 -1.17
C ALA A 172 2.78 -9.23 -0.67
N ALA A 173 1.62 -9.43 -0.04
CA ALA A 173 1.12 -10.72 0.41
C ALA A 173 0.84 -11.66 -0.77
N ALA A 174 0.29 -11.15 -1.87
CA ALA A 174 0.11 -11.93 -3.10
C ALA A 174 1.45 -12.44 -3.66
N ASP A 175 2.49 -11.59 -3.68
CA ASP A 175 3.82 -12.00 -4.16
C ASP A 175 4.48 -13.03 -3.23
N VAL A 176 4.30 -12.87 -1.90
CA VAL A 176 4.81 -13.83 -0.90
C VAL A 176 4.09 -15.16 -1.06
N TYR A 177 2.76 -15.15 -1.21
CA TYR A 177 1.98 -16.35 -1.52
C TYR A 177 2.50 -17.04 -2.78
N ALA A 178 2.66 -16.30 -3.89
CA ALA A 178 3.17 -16.85 -5.14
C ALA A 178 4.55 -17.51 -4.94
N SER A 179 5.45 -16.84 -4.22
CA SER A 179 6.78 -17.37 -3.89
C SER A 179 6.72 -18.65 -3.05
N ILE A 180 5.86 -18.70 -2.03
CA ILE A 180 5.66 -19.88 -1.16
C ILE A 180 5.12 -21.06 -1.98
N MET A 181 4.23 -20.78 -2.93
CA MET A 181 3.61 -21.80 -3.79
C MET A 181 4.47 -22.18 -5.01
N GLY A 182 5.67 -21.60 -5.16
CA GLY A 182 6.55 -21.86 -6.31
C GLY A 182 6.04 -21.27 -7.63
N LEU A 183 5.16 -20.27 -7.57
CA LEU A 183 4.67 -19.50 -8.70
C LEU A 183 5.59 -18.29 -8.96
N GLU A 184 5.53 -17.75 -10.18
CA GLU A 184 6.24 -16.52 -10.50
C GLU A 184 5.66 -15.34 -9.72
N ALA A 185 6.51 -14.67 -8.95
CA ALA A 185 6.15 -13.51 -8.16
C ALA A 185 6.82 -12.25 -8.74
N PRO A 186 6.15 -11.09 -8.71
CA PRO A 186 6.81 -9.81 -8.97
C PRO A 186 8.01 -9.64 -8.04
N GLY A 187 9.24 -9.79 -8.58
CA GLY A 187 10.47 -9.74 -7.80
C GLY A 187 10.90 -8.35 -7.35
N ARG A 188 9.97 -7.38 -7.32
CA ARG A 188 10.27 -5.95 -7.13
C ARG A 188 9.29 -5.31 -6.15
N ARG A 189 9.83 -4.52 -5.22
CA ARG A 189 9.08 -3.72 -4.25
C ARG A 189 9.11 -2.26 -4.68
N LEU A 190 7.95 -1.66 -4.92
CA LEU A 190 7.82 -0.27 -5.32
C LEU A 190 7.00 0.44 -4.25
N LYS A 191 7.51 1.51 -3.66
CA LYS A 191 6.80 2.22 -2.59
C LYS A 191 5.45 2.73 -3.11
N LEU A 192 4.40 2.54 -2.32
CA LEU A 192 3.08 3.10 -2.57
C LEU A 192 2.67 4.02 -1.44
N GLU A 193 2.23 5.22 -1.79
CA GLU A 193 1.54 6.12 -0.87
C GLU A 193 0.25 6.59 -1.52
N TYR A 194 -0.79 6.82 -0.73
CA TYR A 194 -2.05 7.36 -1.22
C TYR A 194 -2.83 8.08 -0.15
N ALA A 195 -3.67 9.00 -0.61
CA ALA A 195 -4.70 9.64 0.18
C ALA A 195 -6.02 9.61 -0.58
N VAL A 196 -7.03 8.92 -0.03
CA VAL A 196 -8.34 8.78 -0.65
C VAL A 196 -9.37 9.52 0.20
N GLY A 197 -10.04 10.51 -0.37
CA GLY A 197 -11.12 11.25 0.25
C GLY A 197 -12.47 11.02 -0.43
N ARG A 198 -13.45 11.89 -0.16
CA ARG A 198 -14.77 11.84 -0.83
C ARG A 198 -14.75 12.34 -2.27
N GLU A 199 -13.92 13.35 -2.52
CA GLU A 199 -13.89 14.04 -3.82
C GLU A 199 -12.52 13.99 -4.49
N ARG A 200 -11.47 13.69 -3.72
CA ARG A 200 -10.08 13.72 -4.17
C ARG A 200 -9.38 12.41 -3.88
N LEU A 201 -8.48 12.06 -4.79
CA LEU A 201 -7.53 10.98 -4.70
C LEU A 201 -6.14 11.55 -4.99
N TYR A 202 -5.19 11.23 -4.13
CA TYR A 202 -3.77 11.39 -4.39
C TYR A 202 -3.08 10.03 -4.28
N ALA A 203 -2.12 9.76 -5.15
CA ALA A 203 -1.30 8.57 -5.05
C ALA A 203 0.13 8.87 -5.52
N ALA A 204 1.09 8.18 -4.93
CA ALA A 204 2.49 8.28 -5.28
C ALA A 204 3.13 6.90 -5.39
N PHE A 205 3.90 6.67 -6.45
CA PHE A 205 4.68 5.47 -6.69
C PHE A 205 6.17 5.82 -6.66
N GLY A 206 6.96 5.08 -5.90
CA GLY A 206 8.38 5.37 -5.70
C GLY A 206 8.64 6.32 -4.53
N CYS A 207 9.91 6.58 -4.26
CA CYS A 207 10.30 7.28 -3.04
C CYS A 207 10.11 8.79 -3.06
N ARG A 208 10.59 9.47 -4.12
CA ARG A 208 10.74 10.93 -4.15
C ARG A 208 10.67 11.45 -5.60
N PRO A 209 10.13 12.66 -5.82
CA PRO A 209 10.13 13.29 -7.13
C PRO A 209 11.56 13.69 -7.55
N GLU A 210 12.24 12.80 -8.27
CA GLU A 210 13.62 12.98 -8.72
C GLU A 210 13.74 12.90 -10.26
N GLY A 211 14.55 13.78 -10.84
CA GLY A 211 14.79 13.84 -12.27
C GLY A 211 13.82 14.75 -13.05
N LYS A 212 13.71 14.52 -14.36
CA LYS A 212 12.88 15.32 -15.26
C LYS A 212 11.41 14.94 -15.14
N VAL A 213 10.53 15.94 -15.11
CA VAL A 213 9.08 15.77 -14.98
C VAL A 213 8.31 15.91 -16.30
N SER A 214 7.38 14.99 -16.54
CA SER A 214 6.33 15.07 -17.55
C SER A 214 4.97 15.15 -16.85
N LYS A 215 4.21 16.21 -17.10
CA LYS A 215 2.84 16.39 -16.57
C LYS A 215 1.82 16.17 -17.67
N ILE A 216 0.83 15.32 -17.42
CA ILE A 216 -0.32 15.08 -18.29
C ILE A 216 -1.60 15.35 -17.52
N ASN A 217 -2.56 16.01 -18.17
CA ASN A 217 -3.93 16.15 -17.70
C ASN A 217 -4.84 15.40 -18.67
N LEU A 218 -5.64 14.46 -18.18
CA LEU A 218 -6.62 13.72 -18.97
C LEU A 218 -7.95 13.69 -18.21
N GLY A 219 -8.90 14.52 -18.65
CA GLY A 219 -10.16 14.71 -17.92
C GLY A 219 -9.92 15.21 -16.49
N GLY A 220 -10.48 14.50 -15.50
CA GLY A 220 -10.33 14.81 -14.08
C GLY A 220 -9.06 14.24 -13.42
N LEU A 221 -8.14 13.66 -14.21
CA LEU A 221 -6.93 13.01 -13.73
C LEU A 221 -5.68 13.79 -14.17
N GLN A 222 -4.76 14.02 -13.24
CA GLN A 222 -3.46 14.61 -13.48
C GLN A 222 -2.37 13.61 -13.06
N VAL A 223 -1.40 13.39 -13.94
CA VAL A 223 -0.26 12.49 -13.69
C VAL A 223 1.03 13.24 -13.93
N TRP A 224 1.94 13.17 -12.96
CA TRP A 224 3.31 13.66 -13.05
C TRP A 224 4.24 12.48 -12.98
N MET A 225 5.01 12.29 -14.04
CA MET A 225 6.03 11.24 -14.09
C MET A 225 7.41 11.89 -14.06
N TYR A 226 8.19 11.50 -13.06
CA TYR A 226 9.57 11.91 -12.83
C TYR A 226 10.50 10.75 -13.22
N GLY A 227 11.62 11.07 -13.86
CA GLY A 227 12.57 10.05 -14.26
C GLY A 227 13.86 10.60 -14.86
N GLU A 228 14.77 9.68 -15.17
CA GLU A 228 16.03 9.95 -15.88
C GLU A 228 16.30 8.82 -16.87
N GLU A 229 16.98 9.13 -17.98
CA GLU A 229 17.43 8.12 -18.97
C GLU A 229 16.29 7.21 -19.49
N GLY A 230 15.08 7.76 -19.62
CA GLY A 230 13.91 7.02 -20.10
C GLY A 230 13.29 6.07 -19.07
N ALA A 231 13.81 6.04 -17.84
CA ALA A 231 13.30 5.21 -16.75
C ALA A 231 12.50 6.05 -15.72
N PRO A 232 11.32 5.59 -15.30
CA PRO A 232 10.53 6.25 -14.26
C PRO A 232 11.24 6.07 -12.91
N ARG A 233 11.30 7.17 -12.14
CA ARG A 233 11.83 7.21 -10.76
C ARG A 233 10.73 7.42 -9.74
N TYR A 234 9.71 8.19 -10.11
CA TYR A 234 8.58 8.51 -9.25
C TYR A 234 7.37 8.92 -10.08
N VAL A 235 6.18 8.56 -9.63
CA VAL A 235 4.93 9.02 -10.23
C VAL A 235 4.03 9.59 -9.16
N PHE A 236 3.48 10.77 -9.41
CA PHE A 236 2.43 11.36 -8.60
C PHE A 236 1.14 11.44 -9.42
N VAL A 237 0.02 11.14 -8.78
CA VAL A 237 -1.31 11.13 -9.37
C VAL A 237 -2.24 11.96 -8.52
N GLN A 238 -3.02 12.81 -9.17
CA GLN A 238 -4.15 13.51 -8.58
C GLN A 238 -5.40 13.21 -9.40
N GLY A 239 -6.49 12.85 -8.73
CA GLY A 239 -7.77 12.61 -9.39
C GLY A 239 -8.94 12.60 -8.43
N ARG A 240 -10.03 11.95 -8.85
CA ARG A 240 -11.20 11.59 -8.04
C ARG A 240 -11.10 10.15 -7.51
N PRO A 241 -11.85 9.80 -6.44
CA PRO A 241 -11.85 8.44 -5.87
C PRO A 241 -12.26 7.35 -6.86
N GLU A 242 -13.10 7.67 -7.84
CA GLU A 242 -13.50 6.76 -8.93
C GLU A 242 -12.32 6.23 -9.77
N HIS A 243 -11.19 6.94 -9.79
CA HIS A 243 -9.98 6.48 -10.49
C HIS A 243 -9.13 5.51 -9.66
N ALA A 244 -9.39 5.35 -8.35
CA ALA A 244 -8.53 4.59 -7.46
C ALA A 244 -8.31 3.13 -7.90
N PRO A 245 -9.34 2.37 -8.33
CA PRO A 245 -9.14 1.00 -8.82
C PRO A 245 -8.14 0.92 -9.99
N TRP A 246 -8.25 1.84 -10.95
CA TRP A 246 -7.34 1.89 -12.09
C TRP A 246 -5.92 2.32 -11.67
N VAL A 247 -5.78 3.31 -10.79
CA VAL A 247 -4.46 3.74 -10.26
C VAL A 247 -3.75 2.58 -9.57
N PHE A 248 -4.45 1.84 -8.71
CA PHE A 248 -3.87 0.71 -7.99
C PHE A 248 -3.59 -0.50 -8.90
N ALA A 249 -4.38 -0.72 -9.95
CA ALA A 249 -4.06 -1.71 -10.99
C ALA A 249 -2.77 -1.34 -11.74
N MET A 250 -2.61 -0.06 -12.11
CA MET A 250 -1.40 0.44 -12.75
C MET A 250 -0.17 0.34 -11.85
N TYR A 251 -0.32 0.68 -10.56
CA TYR A 251 0.73 0.43 -9.57
C TYR A 251 1.11 -1.05 -9.53
N ASN A 252 0.14 -1.94 -9.43
CA ASN A 252 0.39 -3.38 -9.33
C ASN A 252 1.14 -3.90 -10.57
N LEU A 253 0.76 -3.43 -11.77
CA LEU A 253 1.47 -3.74 -13.01
C LEU A 253 2.89 -3.16 -13.04
N ALA A 254 3.09 -1.95 -12.50
CA ALA A 254 4.40 -1.30 -12.41
C ALA A 254 5.39 -2.06 -11.51
N ARG A 255 4.90 -2.81 -10.51
CA ARG A 255 5.73 -3.74 -9.73
C ARG A 255 6.22 -4.91 -10.58
N ALA A 256 5.41 -5.39 -11.51
CA ALA A 256 5.77 -6.50 -12.39
C ALA A 256 6.74 -6.08 -13.51
N THR A 257 6.58 -4.88 -14.09
CA THR A 257 7.42 -4.45 -15.22
C THR A 257 7.64 -2.92 -15.28
N ASN A 258 8.84 -2.50 -15.70
CA ASN A 258 9.16 -1.09 -15.96
C ASN A 258 8.37 -0.49 -17.12
N ALA A 259 7.86 -1.33 -18.02
CA ALA A 259 7.08 -0.93 -19.17
C ALA A 259 5.56 -0.89 -18.90
N ALA A 260 5.14 -1.01 -17.63
CA ALA A 260 3.72 -1.09 -17.26
C ALA A 260 2.86 0.01 -17.90
N PHE A 261 3.40 1.22 -17.97
CA PHE A 261 2.73 2.37 -18.55
C PHE A 261 2.46 2.26 -20.05
N LEU A 262 3.20 1.42 -20.78
CA LEU A 262 2.91 1.14 -22.19
C LEU A 262 1.61 0.36 -22.38
N TYR A 263 1.16 -0.36 -21.35
CA TYR A 263 -0.07 -1.16 -21.36
C TYR A 263 -1.30 -0.38 -20.88
N ASP A 264 -1.13 0.87 -20.44
CA ASP A 264 -2.24 1.76 -20.06
C ASP A 264 -3.00 2.29 -21.29
N LEU A 265 -4.01 1.53 -21.72
CA LEU A 265 -4.89 1.85 -22.85
C LEU A 265 -6.34 2.00 -22.37
N SER A 266 -7.05 2.99 -22.92
CA SER A 266 -8.46 3.25 -22.69
C SER A 266 -9.29 3.07 -23.97
N LEU A 267 -10.61 2.93 -23.86
CA LEU A 267 -11.52 2.82 -25.00
C LEU A 267 -11.42 4.01 -25.98
N GLY A 268 -10.96 5.17 -25.51
CA GLY A 268 -10.75 6.38 -26.32
C GLY A 268 -9.32 6.60 -26.80
N GLY A 269 -8.40 5.65 -26.58
CA GLY A 269 -6.99 5.77 -26.94
C GLY A 269 -6.05 5.64 -25.74
N ARG A 270 -4.84 6.22 -25.81
CA ARG A 270 -3.79 6.10 -24.79
C ARG A 270 -4.20 6.72 -23.45
N GLY A 271 -3.96 6.01 -22.34
CA GLY A 271 -4.25 6.49 -20.99
C GLY A 271 -3.26 7.54 -20.48
N ALA A 272 -3.54 8.13 -19.31
CA ALA A 272 -2.76 9.24 -18.76
C ALA A 272 -1.33 8.85 -18.37
N PHE A 273 -1.12 7.64 -17.83
CA PHE A 273 0.24 7.18 -17.53
C PHE A 273 1.02 6.90 -18.80
N ASN A 274 0.38 6.29 -19.81
CA ASN A 274 1.01 6.05 -21.11
C ASN A 274 1.50 7.36 -21.73
N LEU A 275 0.63 8.36 -21.79
CA LEU A 275 0.97 9.69 -22.32
C LEU A 275 2.10 10.34 -21.53
N ALA A 276 2.11 10.21 -20.20
CA ALA A 276 3.16 10.77 -19.34
C ALA A 276 4.51 10.07 -19.58
N TYR A 277 4.49 8.74 -19.71
CA TYR A 277 5.65 7.91 -19.99
C TYR A 277 6.24 8.18 -21.38
N VAL A 278 5.40 8.22 -22.41
CA VAL A 278 5.83 8.56 -23.77
C VAL A 278 6.38 9.98 -23.84
N GLY A 279 5.73 10.94 -23.16
CA GLY A 279 6.25 12.31 -23.04
C GLY A 279 7.60 12.38 -22.32
N HIS A 280 7.83 11.50 -21.35
CA HIS A 280 9.12 11.34 -20.69
C HIS A 280 10.19 10.75 -21.64
N LEU A 281 9.89 9.63 -22.31
CA LEU A 281 10.80 8.97 -23.27
C LEU A 281 11.24 9.88 -24.42
N PHE A 282 10.30 10.60 -25.06
CA PHE A 282 10.65 11.49 -26.18
C PHE A 282 11.59 12.63 -25.79
N ARG A 283 11.66 13.00 -24.51
CA ARG A 283 12.61 14.03 -24.03
C ARG A 283 14.01 13.48 -23.83
N GLU A 284 14.16 12.18 -23.62
CA GLU A 284 15.44 11.51 -23.55
C GLU A 284 16.03 11.36 -24.96
N MET A 285 15.24 10.87 -25.92
CA MET A 285 15.66 10.73 -27.32
C MET A 285 16.00 12.04 -28.06
N ARG A 286 15.75 13.21 -27.46
CA ARG A 286 16.11 14.54 -28.01
C ARG A 286 17.47 15.06 -27.52
N LYS A 287 18.15 14.32 -26.64
CA LYS A 287 19.53 14.58 -26.24
C LYS A 287 20.50 13.93 -27.21
#